data_AF-A0A172WXR1-F1
#
_entry.id   AF-A0A172WXR1-F1
#
_cell.length_a   1.000
_cell.length_b   1.000
_cell.length_c   1.000
_cell.angle_alpha   90.00
_cell.angle_beta   90.00
_cell.angle_gamma   90.00
#
_symmetry.space_group_name_H-M   'P 1'
#
loop_
_entity.id
_entity.type
_entity.pdbx_description
1 polymer ?
#
loop_
_entity_poly.entity_id
_entity_poly.type
_entity_poly.pdbx_seq_one_letter_code
_entity_poly.pdbx_strand_id
1 'polypeptide(L)'
;TSQNLWSVPAWLFYGSGIMVLFLFFGMFMTPSQNFAIADYWRWMNIHMWVEVTFEVFTTCIVGYMLVQMGLVNRAMAERVIFLAVMMFLVTALIGISHNFYWIAKPTGIIALGSVFSTMQ
;
A
#
# COMPACT_ATOMS: atom_id res chain seq x y z
N THR A 1 -15.85 27.49 3.66
CA THR A 1 -15.31 26.43 2.77
C THR A 1 -15.17 25.18 3.60
N SER A 2 -16.06 24.19 3.41
CA SER A 2 -15.94 22.91 4.11
C SER A 2 -14.60 22.28 3.76
N GLN A 3 -13.78 21.93 4.75
CA GLN A 3 -12.51 21.25 4.49
C GLN A 3 -12.81 19.88 3.89
N ASN A 4 -12.52 19.70 2.60
CA ASN A 4 -12.65 18.40 1.95
C ASN A 4 -11.46 17.52 2.40
N LEU A 5 -11.72 16.66 3.37
CA LEU A 5 -10.78 15.66 3.89
C LEU A 5 -10.28 14.70 2.80
N TRP A 6 -11.02 14.55 1.70
CA TRP A 6 -10.67 13.69 0.57
C TRP A 6 -10.12 14.47 -0.63
N SER A 7 -9.67 15.69 -0.39
CA SER A 7 -9.08 16.50 -1.45
C SER A 7 -7.75 15.94 -1.93
N VAL A 8 -7.37 16.27 -3.16
CA VAL A 8 -6.07 15.83 -3.73
C VAL A 8 -4.86 16.19 -2.83
N PRO A 9 -4.77 17.39 -2.23
CA PRO A 9 -3.71 17.69 -1.27
C PRO A 9 -3.78 16.87 0.03
N ALA A 10 -4.99 16.53 0.51
CA ALA A 10 -5.16 15.69 1.70
C ALA A 10 -4.67 14.26 1.42
N TRP A 11 -4.97 13.71 0.24
CA TRP A 11 -4.46 12.42 -0.21
C TRP A 11 -2.93 12.37 -0.27
N LEU A 12 -2.29 13.45 -0.74
CA LEU A 12 -0.84 13.57 -0.70
C LEU A 12 -0.29 13.56 0.74
N PHE A 13 -0.95 14.27 1.65
CA PHE A 13 -0.55 14.27 3.06
C PHE A 13 -0.68 12.88 3.68
N TYR A 14 -1.81 12.20 3.48
CA TYR A 14 -2.02 10.84 3.98
C TYR A 14 -1.04 9.83 3.38
N GLY A 15 -0.82 9.87 2.07
CA GLY A 15 0.14 9.01 1.37
C GLY A 15 1.57 9.21 1.86
N SER A 16 1.99 10.46 2.07
CA SER A 16 3.33 10.77 2.60
C SER A 16 3.47 10.30 4.06
N GLY A 17 2.45 10.52 4.88
CA GLY A 17 2.45 10.09 6.28
C GLY A 17 2.53 8.57 6.42
N ILE A 18 1.73 7.82 5.67
CA ILE A 18 1.73 6.35 5.75
C ILE A 18 3.03 5.75 5.22
N MET A 19 3.63 6.35 4.19
CA MET A 19 4.94 5.96 3.67
C MET A 19 6.03 6.05 4.75
N VAL A 20 6.01 7.10 5.58
CA VAL A 20 6.96 7.21 6.69
C VAL A 20 6.62 6.22 7.81
N LEU A 21 5.34 6.02 8.12
CA LEU A 21 4.90 5.10 9.18
C LEU A 21 5.27 3.63 8.89
N PHE A 22 5.15 3.18 7.65
CA PHE A 22 5.40 1.78 7.32
C PHE A 22 6.90 1.41 7.34
N LEU A 23 7.82 2.39 7.27
CA LEU A 23 9.26 2.15 7.50
C LEU A 23 9.54 1.55 8.88
N PHE A 24 8.72 1.87 9.88
CA PHE A 24 8.89 1.36 11.24
C PHE A 24 8.65 -0.15 11.34
N PHE A 25 8.03 -0.79 10.34
CA PHE A 25 7.94 -2.25 10.29
C PHE A 25 9.31 -2.92 10.28
N GLY A 26 10.32 -2.28 9.68
CA GLY A 26 11.69 -2.79 9.65
C GLY A 26 12.33 -2.92 11.05
N MET A 27 11.85 -2.17 12.05
CA MET A 27 12.38 -2.21 13.41
C MET A 27 12.02 -3.49 14.17
N PHE A 28 11.02 -4.24 13.71
CA PHE A 28 10.55 -5.46 14.38
C PHE A 28 11.32 -6.72 13.95
N MET A 29 12.21 -6.61 12.95
CA MET A 29 13.07 -7.69 12.49
C MET A 29 14.39 -7.71 13.26
N THR A 30 14.65 -8.77 14.02
CA THR A 30 15.90 -8.94 14.78
C THR A 30 16.63 -10.24 14.44
N PRO A 31 17.97 -10.28 14.54
CA PRO A 31 18.75 -11.49 14.21
C PRO A 31 18.50 -12.71 15.11
N SER A 32 17.96 -12.50 16.32
CA SER A 32 17.71 -13.56 17.30
C SER A 32 16.31 -14.19 17.18
N GLN A 33 15.46 -13.67 16.29
CA GLN A 33 14.11 -14.19 16.08
C GLN A 33 14.07 -15.45 15.22
N ASN A 34 12.96 -16.19 15.31
CA ASN A 34 12.65 -17.25 14.36
C ASN A 34 12.59 -16.68 12.94
N PHE A 35 13.19 -17.39 11.98
CA PHE A 35 13.25 -16.95 10.59
C PHE A 35 11.88 -16.60 9.99
N ALA A 36 10.84 -17.40 10.24
CA ALA A 36 9.51 -17.16 9.69
C ALA A 36 8.85 -15.89 10.26
N ILE A 37 9.25 -15.45 11.46
CA ILE A 37 8.79 -14.20 12.07
C ILE A 37 9.60 -13.01 11.51
N ALA A 38 10.92 -13.16 11.42
CA ALA A 38 11.79 -12.14 10.83
C ALA A 38 11.43 -11.88 9.35
N ASP A 39 11.15 -12.93 8.58
CA ASP A 39 10.74 -12.84 7.17
C ASP A 39 9.36 -12.19 7.02
N TYR A 40 8.43 -12.41 7.95
CA TYR A 40 7.15 -11.70 7.97
C TYR A 40 7.35 -10.18 8.08
N TRP A 41 8.17 -9.72 9.03
CA TRP A 41 8.47 -8.29 9.16
C TRP A 41 9.27 -7.74 7.98
N ARG A 42 10.16 -8.55 7.41
CA ARG A 42 10.88 -8.21 6.18
C ARG A 42 9.90 -7.92 5.04
N TRP A 43 8.89 -8.77 4.83
CA TRP A 43 7.87 -8.55 3.80
C TRP A 43 6.87 -7.44 4.15
N MET A 44 6.61 -7.17 5.43
CA MET A 44 5.89 -5.96 5.82
C MET A 44 6.63 -4.70 5.36
N ASN A 45 7.96 -4.68 5.44
CA ASN A 45 8.73 -3.55 4.92
C ASN A 45 8.86 -3.58 3.38
N ILE A 46 9.09 -4.74 2.76
CA ILE A 46 9.28 -4.77 1.29
C ILE A 46 7.94 -4.63 0.56
N HIS A 47 6.97 -5.48 0.86
CA HIS A 47 5.68 -5.50 0.18
C HIS A 47 4.82 -4.33 0.67
N MET A 48 4.55 -4.21 1.97
CA MET A 48 3.62 -3.15 2.41
C MET A 48 4.24 -1.75 2.30
N TRP A 49 5.50 -1.55 2.71
CA TRP A 49 6.11 -0.23 2.56
C TRP A 49 6.48 0.09 1.11
N VAL A 50 7.39 -0.66 0.46
CA VAL A 50 7.83 -0.28 -0.91
C VAL A 50 6.68 -0.36 -1.90
N GLU A 51 6.01 -1.51 -2.01
CA GLU A 51 5.02 -1.72 -3.07
C GLU A 51 3.78 -0.85 -2.85
N VAL A 52 3.11 -0.98 -1.69
CA VAL A 52 1.80 -0.35 -1.47
C VAL A 52 1.91 1.16 -1.25
N THR A 53 2.83 1.61 -0.41
CA THR A 53 2.87 3.05 -0.09
C THR A 53 3.42 3.88 -1.25
N PHE A 54 4.37 3.36 -2.03
CA PHE A 54 4.91 4.11 -3.16
C PHE A 54 3.91 4.14 -4.31
N GLU A 55 3.18 3.06 -4.56
CA GLU A 55 2.10 3.02 -5.55
C GLU A 55 0.99 4.03 -5.21
N VAL A 56 0.54 4.06 -3.95
CA VAL A 56 -0.44 5.05 -3.46
C VAL A 56 0.11 6.48 -3.58
N PHE A 57 1.33 6.72 -3.12
CA PHE A 57 1.95 8.05 -3.19
C PHE A 57 2.09 8.54 -4.64
N THR A 58 2.53 7.65 -5.53
CA THR A 58 2.69 7.94 -6.96
C THR A 58 1.34 8.26 -7.61
N THR A 59 0.30 7.48 -7.28
CA THR A 59 -1.07 7.75 -7.76
C THR A 59 -1.57 9.13 -7.31
N CYS A 60 -1.33 9.49 -6.04
CA CYS A 60 -1.72 10.79 -5.51
C CYS A 60 -0.95 11.95 -6.16
N ILE A 61 0.37 11.83 -6.35
CA ILE A 61 1.20 12.91 -6.92
C ILE A 61 0.95 13.10 -8.41
N VAL A 62 0.79 12.01 -9.16
CA VAL A 62 0.41 12.08 -10.57
C VAL A 62 -0.98 12.70 -10.71
N GLY A 63 -1.97 12.26 -9.92
CA GLY A 63 -3.30 12.85 -9.92
C GLY A 63 -3.29 14.34 -9.56
N TYR A 64 -2.47 14.74 -8.59
CA TYR A 64 -2.25 16.16 -8.26
C TYR A 64 -1.68 16.94 -9.43
N MET A 65 -0.59 16.46 -10.05
CA MET A 65 0.05 17.13 -11.18
C MET A 65 -0.93 17.28 -12.36
N LEU A 66 -1.71 16.25 -12.68
CA LEU A 66 -2.71 16.30 -13.75
C LEU A 66 -3.80 17.36 -13.50
N VAL A 67 -4.23 17.53 -12.25
CA VAL A 67 -5.17 18.59 -11.87
C VAL A 67 -4.52 19.97 -11.98
N GLN A 68 -3.26 20.13 -11.52
CA GLN A 68 -2.56 21.42 -11.59
C GLN A 68 -2.26 21.85 -13.04
N MET A 69 -1.98 20.91 -13.93
CA MET A 69 -1.80 21.18 -15.36
C MET A 69 -3.13 21.44 -16.11
N GLY A 70 -4.28 21.30 -15.43
CA GLY A 70 -5.60 21.48 -16.06
C GLY A 70 -6.01 20.34 -16.98
N LEU A 71 -5.30 19.20 -16.97
CA LEU A 71 -5.59 18.05 -17.83
C LEU A 71 -6.74 17.20 -17.31
N VAL A 72 -7.01 17.25 -15.99
CA VAL A 72 -8.04 16.46 -15.31
C VAL A 72 -8.83 17.33 -14.36
N ASN A 73 -10.15 17.12 -14.31
CA ASN A 73 -11.02 17.76 -13.32
C ASN A 73 -10.73 17.23 -11.91
N ARG A 74 -10.59 18.14 -10.94
CA ARG A 74 -10.40 17.83 -9.51
C ARG A 74 -11.36 16.78 -8.98
N ALA A 75 -12.66 16.88 -9.27
CA ALA A 75 -13.65 15.94 -8.76
C ALA A 75 -13.48 14.51 -9.34
N MET A 76 -12.96 14.42 -10.56
CA MET A 76 -12.64 13.13 -11.18
C MET A 76 -11.39 12.52 -10.55
N ALA A 77 -10.33 13.32 -10.39
CA ALA A 77 -9.09 12.87 -9.75
C ALA A 77 -9.33 12.37 -8.32
N GLU A 78 -10.09 13.11 -7.50
CA GLU A 78 -10.38 12.72 -6.11
C GLU A 78 -11.10 11.36 -6.03
N ARG A 79 -12.06 11.10 -6.92
CA ARG A 79 -12.80 9.83 -6.96
C ARG A 79 -11.94 8.66 -7.43
N VAL A 80 -11.13 8.88 -8.46
CA VAL A 80 -10.23 7.85 -9.00
C VAL A 80 -9.14 7.50 -7.99
N ILE A 81 -8.51 8.49 -7.36
CA ILE A 81 -7.52 8.27 -6.30
C ILE A 81 -8.15 7.49 -5.15
N PHE A 82 -9.35 7.89 -4.68
CA PHE A 82 -10.04 7.15 -3.62
C PHE A 82 -10.24 5.67 -3.98
N LEU A 83 -10.75 5.40 -5.18
CA LEU A 83 -10.99 4.02 -5.63
C LEU A 83 -9.68 3.23 -5.77
N ALA A 84 -8.66 3.83 -6.39
CA ALA A 84 -7.36 3.19 -6.59
C ALA A 84 -6.71 2.82 -5.25
N VAL A 85 -6.67 3.76 -4.28
CA VAL A 85 -6.11 3.50 -2.95
C VAL A 85 -6.85 2.36 -2.24
N MET A 86 -8.18 2.31 -2.33
CA MET A 86 -8.95 1.21 -1.74
C MET A 86 -8.62 -0.13 -2.38
N MET A 87 -8.52 -0.19 -3.71
CA MET A 87 -8.18 -1.41 -4.43
C MET A 87 -6.76 -1.88 -4.11
N PHE A 88 -5.77 -0.99 -4.11
CA PHE A 88 -4.38 -1.31 -3.75
C PHE A 88 -4.29 -1.83 -2.31
N LEU A 89 -4.96 -1.17 -1.35
CA LEU A 89 -4.91 -1.61 0.05
C LEU A 89 -5.52 -3.00 0.25
N VAL A 90 -6.67 -3.28 -0.37
CA VAL A 90 -7.34 -4.58 -0.22
C VAL A 90 -6.52 -5.70 -0.87
N THR A 91 -6.05 -5.48 -2.09
CA THR A 91 -5.30 -6.50 -2.84
C THR A 91 -3.94 -6.74 -2.21
N ALA A 92 -3.19 -5.69 -1.85
CA ALA A 92 -1.85 -5.85 -1.34
C ALA A 92 -1.78 -6.34 0.12
N LEU A 93 -2.71 -5.93 0.97
CA LEU A 93 -2.74 -6.38 2.37
C LEU A 93 -2.91 -7.90 2.48
N ILE A 94 -3.71 -8.49 1.58
CA ILE A 94 -3.90 -9.94 1.54
C ILE A 94 -2.84 -10.58 0.64
N GLY A 95 -2.49 -9.90 -0.46
CA GLY A 95 -1.51 -10.30 -1.47
C GLY A 95 -0.10 -10.50 -0.94
N ILE A 96 0.30 -9.82 0.14
CA ILE A 96 1.58 -10.05 0.85
C ILE A 96 1.84 -11.53 1.13
N SER A 97 0.76 -12.30 1.31
CA SER A 97 0.78 -13.74 1.56
C SER A 97 1.48 -14.54 0.48
N HIS A 98 1.64 -14.02 -0.75
CA HIS A 98 2.40 -14.70 -1.80
C HIS A 98 3.87 -14.93 -1.44
N ASN A 99 4.40 -14.10 -0.54
CA ASN A 99 5.75 -14.23 -0.04
C ASN A 99 5.91 -15.33 1.00
N PHE A 100 4.80 -15.87 1.49
CA PHE A 100 4.77 -16.86 2.57
C PHE A 100 4.49 -18.28 2.09
N TYR A 101 4.48 -18.53 0.78
CA TYR A 101 4.11 -19.84 0.22
C TYR A 101 4.97 -21.00 0.74
N TRP A 102 6.26 -20.75 0.94
CA TRP A 102 7.23 -21.82 1.17
C TRP A 102 7.85 -21.81 2.59
N ILE A 103 7.27 -21.03 3.51
CA ILE A 103 7.74 -20.92 4.91
C ILE A 103 6.83 -21.67 5.91
N ALA A 104 6.27 -22.80 5.47
CA ALA A 104 5.44 -23.71 6.28
C ALA A 104 4.18 -23.06 6.91
N LYS A 105 3.57 -22.08 6.23
CA LYS A 105 2.28 -21.49 6.64
C LYS A 105 1.10 -22.39 6.21
N PRO A 106 -0.08 -22.26 6.85
CA PRO A 106 -1.27 -23.03 6.48
C PRO A 106 -1.66 -22.84 5.01
N THR A 107 -2.20 -23.89 4.37
CA THR A 107 -2.59 -23.89 2.95
C THR A 107 -3.57 -22.76 2.58
N GLY A 108 -4.40 -22.31 3.53
CA GLY A 108 -5.30 -21.17 3.31
C GLY A 108 -4.57 -19.86 2.98
N ILE A 109 -3.36 -19.64 3.52
CA ILE A 109 -2.54 -18.47 3.24
C ILE A 109 -2.02 -18.50 1.80
N ILE A 110 -1.73 -19.69 1.27
CA ILE A 110 -1.33 -19.88 -0.13
C ILE A 110 -2.48 -19.50 -1.06
N ALA A 111 -3.69 -20.01 -0.80
CA ALA A 111 -4.87 -19.71 -1.60
C ALA A 111 -5.21 -18.21 -1.61
N LEU A 112 -5.18 -17.55 -0.45
CA LEU A 112 -5.40 -16.11 -0.35
C LEU A 112 -4.31 -15.32 -1.07
N GLY A 113 -3.04 -15.68 -0.83
CA GLY A 113 -1.91 -15.04 -1.50
C GLY A 113 -2.01 -15.14 -3.01
N SER A 114 -2.38 -16.30 -3.56
CA SER A 114 -2.48 -16.47 -5.02
C SER A 114 -3.57 -15.63 -5.65
N VAL A 115 -4.76 -15.57 -5.03
CA VAL A 115 -5.88 -14.83 -5.59
C VAL A 115 -5.62 -13.32 -5.51
N PHE A 116 -5.29 -12.80 -4.33
CA PHE A 116 -5.21 -11.36 -4.13
C PHE A 116 -3.96 -10.72 -4.74
N SER A 117 -2.84 -11.45 -4.83
CA SER A 117 -1.67 -10.95 -5.58
C SER A 117 -1.88 -10.93 -7.09
N THR A 118 -2.77 -11.76 -7.64
CA THR A 118 -3.13 -11.70 -9.07
C THR A 118 -4.07 -10.53 -9.38
N MET A 119 -4.83 -10.07 -8.38
CA MET A 119 -5.72 -8.92 -8.53
C MET A 119 -5.02 -7.57 -8.45
N GLN A 120 -3.76 -7.57 -8.00
CA GLN A 120 -2.87 -6.41 -7.94
C GLN A 120 -2.05 -6.36 -9.23
#